data_AF-A0A966UM84-F1
#
_entry.id   AF-A0A966UM84-F1
#
_cell.length_a   1.000
_cell.length_b   1.000
_cell.length_c   1.000
_cell.angle_alpha   90.00
_cell.angle_beta   90.00
_cell.angle_gamma   90.00
#
_symmetry.space_group_name_H-M   'P 1'
#
loop_
_entity.id
_entity.type
_entity.pdbx_description
1 polymer ?
#
loop_
_entity_poly.entity_id
_entity_poly.type
_entity_poly.pdbx_seq_one_letter_code
_entity_poly.pdbx_strand_id
1 'polypeptide(L)'
;APVQVLGLSAVPGAGEEFRSAPDERTARTVAGAREQRFRAMNQRGDARVQRGVKLEDIFTQIQAGEIATLNVIVKADVHGSLEAVTESLRKLERDDVRAAFVHRGVGTITENDISLAAATNATLIGFNVRPDRKIRELAEKEGVEIRTYEVIYKLLEDIEKAMKGMLAPEFVEVVTGEAEVREIFKAPKVGAVAGCSVVSGVITRGSRVRFLRDGTIIWKGNINTLRRFKDDVKEVREGFECGISLTDFQDLKPGDVIETYDLKEVERV
;
A
#
# COMPACT_ATOMS: atom_id res chain seq x y z
N ALA A 1 -47.97 13.75 8.26
CA ALA A 1 -47.39 12.40 8.35
C ALA A 1 -46.45 12.19 7.16
N PRO A 2 -45.37 11.41 7.29
CA PRO A 2 -44.56 11.03 6.14
C PRO A 2 -45.40 10.23 5.15
N VAL A 3 -45.14 10.40 3.85
CA VAL A 3 -45.86 9.73 2.75
C VAL A 3 -44.86 9.03 1.82
N GLN A 4 -45.23 7.87 1.29
CA GLN A 4 -44.45 7.15 0.30
C GLN A 4 -44.87 7.61 -1.11
N VAL A 5 -43.93 8.13 -1.88
CA VAL A 5 -44.16 8.55 -3.27
C VAL A 5 -43.61 7.48 -4.21
N LEU A 6 -44.44 6.97 -5.11
CA LEU A 6 -44.08 5.97 -6.12
C LEU A 6 -44.21 6.57 -7.52
N GLY A 7 -43.47 6.02 -8.49
CA GLY A 7 -43.57 6.42 -9.91
C GLY A 7 -42.55 7.49 -10.37
N LEU A 8 -41.50 7.75 -9.60
CA LEU A 8 -40.40 8.61 -10.03
C LEU A 8 -39.51 7.91 -11.06
N SER A 9 -39.00 8.67 -12.03
CA SER A 9 -38.12 8.14 -13.09
C SER A 9 -36.74 7.74 -12.60
N ALA A 10 -36.30 8.25 -11.44
CA ALA A 10 -35.03 7.94 -10.80
C ALA A 10 -35.14 8.08 -9.29
N VAL A 11 -34.19 7.50 -8.56
CA VAL A 11 -34.12 7.61 -7.09
C VAL A 11 -33.60 9.01 -6.72
N PRO A 12 -34.41 9.86 -6.05
CA PRO A 12 -33.98 11.21 -5.67
C PRO A 12 -32.86 11.16 -4.62
N GLY A 13 -32.01 12.19 -4.61
CA GLY A 13 -30.94 12.32 -3.63
C GLY A 13 -31.48 12.52 -2.21
N ALA A 14 -30.73 12.08 -1.20
CA ALA A 14 -31.11 12.30 0.19
C ALA A 14 -31.08 13.82 0.49
N GLY A 15 -32.14 14.34 1.13
CA GLY A 15 -32.24 15.75 1.50
C GLY A 15 -32.64 16.71 0.35
N GLU A 16 -32.92 16.20 -0.85
CA GLU A 16 -33.40 17.03 -1.95
C GLU A 16 -34.83 17.55 -1.71
N GLU A 17 -35.07 18.83 -2.06
CA GLU A 17 -36.40 19.42 -1.97
C GLU A 17 -37.34 18.89 -3.05
N PHE A 18 -38.52 18.42 -2.61
CA PHE A 18 -39.61 18.06 -3.51
C PHE A 18 -40.39 19.30 -3.94
N ARG A 19 -40.62 19.46 -5.25
CA ARG A 19 -41.39 20.58 -5.81
C ARG A 19 -42.42 20.07 -6.80
N SER A 20 -43.65 20.59 -6.72
CA SER A 20 -44.66 20.35 -7.75
C SER A 20 -44.42 21.28 -8.94
N ALA A 21 -44.63 20.75 -10.15
CA ALA A 21 -44.60 21.51 -11.39
C ALA A 21 -46.04 21.66 -11.92
N PRO A 22 -46.35 22.74 -12.66
CA PRO A 22 -47.68 22.95 -13.23
C PRO A 22 -48.05 21.93 -14.31
N ASP A 23 -47.07 21.38 -15.03
CA ASP A 23 -47.27 20.39 -16.10
C ASP A 23 -46.02 19.50 -16.29
N GLU A 24 -46.19 18.33 -16.92
CA GLU A 24 -45.12 17.35 -17.16
C GLU A 24 -43.98 17.92 -18.00
N ARG A 25 -44.28 18.75 -18.99
CA ARG A 25 -43.27 19.29 -19.92
C ARG A 25 -42.32 20.22 -19.18
N THR A 26 -42.87 21.12 -18.36
CA THR A 26 -42.10 22.00 -17.48
C THR A 26 -41.26 21.19 -16.49
N ALA A 27 -41.84 20.15 -15.86
CA ALA A 27 -41.11 19.26 -14.96
C ALA A 27 -39.90 18.60 -15.64
N ARG A 28 -40.11 18.05 -16.85
CA ARG A 28 -39.08 17.36 -17.63
C ARG A 28 -37.95 18.32 -18.06
N THR A 29 -38.29 19.53 -18.50
CA THR A 29 -37.28 20.55 -18.87
C THR A 29 -36.43 20.96 -17.67
N VAL A 30 -37.05 21.24 -16.52
CA VAL A 30 -36.33 21.63 -15.30
C VAL A 30 -35.48 20.48 -14.76
N ALA A 31 -36.02 19.25 -14.74
CA ALA A 31 -35.29 18.06 -14.31
C ALA A 31 -34.07 17.80 -15.20
N GLY A 32 -34.23 17.86 -16.53
CA GLY A 32 -33.13 17.69 -17.48
C GLY A 32 -32.03 18.76 -17.32
N ALA A 33 -32.40 20.02 -17.12
CA ALA A 33 -31.43 21.09 -16.87
C ALA A 33 -30.65 20.88 -15.56
N ARG A 34 -31.33 20.42 -14.49
CA ARG A 34 -30.69 20.09 -13.21
C ARG A 34 -29.75 18.90 -13.35
N GLU A 35 -30.17 17.85 -14.06
CA GLU A 35 -29.36 16.66 -14.31
C GLU A 35 -28.09 17.01 -15.11
N GLN A 36 -28.21 17.81 -16.17
CA GLN A 36 -27.06 18.29 -16.94
C GLN A 36 -26.09 19.10 -16.06
N ARG A 37 -26.61 19.98 -15.20
CA ARG A 37 -25.79 20.75 -14.26
C ARG A 37 -25.09 19.85 -13.25
N PHE A 38 -25.79 18.85 -12.71
CA PHE A 38 -25.23 17.88 -11.77
C PHE A 38 -24.14 17.03 -12.42
N ARG A 39 -24.38 16.50 -13.63
CA ARG A 39 -23.37 15.79 -14.41
C ARG A 39 -22.13 16.66 -14.68
N ALA A 40 -22.32 17.92 -15.07
CA ALA A 40 -21.22 18.85 -15.31
C ALA A 40 -20.45 19.18 -14.01
N MET A 41 -21.12 19.22 -12.86
CA MET A 41 -20.49 19.47 -11.56
C MET A 41 -19.71 18.23 -11.07
N ASN A 42 -20.26 17.03 -11.25
CA ASN A 42 -19.55 15.78 -10.91
C ASN A 42 -18.38 15.51 -11.85
N GLN A 43 -18.49 15.82 -13.14
CA GLN A 43 -17.34 15.79 -14.06
C GLN A 43 -16.25 16.80 -13.68
N ARG A 44 -16.59 17.89 -12.97
CA ARG A 44 -15.61 18.85 -12.45
C ARG A 44 -15.04 18.43 -11.09
N GLY A 45 -15.83 17.78 -10.23
CA GLY A 45 -15.37 17.16 -8.99
C GLY A 45 -14.42 15.97 -9.25
N ASP A 46 -14.75 15.17 -10.26
CA ASP A 46 -13.94 14.09 -10.81
C ASP A 46 -13.01 14.57 -11.94
N ALA A 47 -12.82 15.88 -12.17
CA ALA A 47 -11.72 16.37 -13.04
C ALA A 47 -10.34 16.16 -12.40
N ARG A 48 -10.26 15.46 -11.26
CA ARG A 48 -9.06 14.76 -10.78
C ARG A 48 -8.85 13.42 -11.47
N VAL A 49 -9.78 12.96 -12.30
CA VAL A 49 -9.53 12.02 -13.40
C VAL A 49 -8.76 12.80 -14.47
N GLN A 50 -7.47 12.96 -14.18
CA GLN A 50 -6.37 13.08 -15.13
C GLN A 50 -6.63 13.96 -16.35
N ARG A 51 -6.71 15.28 -16.16
CA ARG A 51 -6.18 16.18 -17.19
C ARG A 51 -4.67 15.98 -17.23
N GLY A 52 -4.21 15.16 -18.17
CA GLY A 52 -2.82 15.02 -18.61
C GLY A 52 -1.81 15.08 -17.48
N VAL A 53 -1.55 13.93 -16.85
CA VAL A 53 -0.37 13.77 -16.00
C VAL A 53 0.83 14.20 -16.85
N LYS A 54 1.51 15.29 -16.46
CA LYS A 54 2.71 15.72 -17.18
C LYS A 54 3.75 14.61 -17.03
N LEU A 55 4.63 14.43 -18.02
CA LEU A 55 5.73 13.46 -17.91
C LEU A 55 6.58 13.67 -16.64
N GLU A 56 6.65 14.91 -16.16
CA GLU A 56 7.29 15.29 -14.90
C GLU A 56 6.56 14.70 -13.67
N ASP A 57 5.22 14.69 -13.66
CA ASP A 57 4.41 14.13 -12.58
C ASP A 57 4.49 12.59 -12.54
N ILE A 58 4.63 11.95 -13.71
CA ILE A 58 4.88 10.50 -13.84
C ILE A 58 6.22 10.14 -13.20
N PHE A 59 7.26 10.95 -13.42
CA PHE A 59 8.59 10.71 -12.85
C PHE A 59 8.60 10.85 -11.32
N THR A 60 7.86 11.82 -10.78
CA THR A 60 7.69 11.94 -9.32
C THR A 60 6.85 10.81 -8.71
N GLN A 61 5.84 10.29 -9.42
CA GLN A 61 5.07 9.13 -8.96
C GLN A 61 5.88 7.84 -8.98
N ILE A 62 6.78 7.67 -9.94
CA ILE A 62 7.72 6.54 -9.98
C ILE A 62 8.78 6.65 -8.87
N GLN A 63 9.20 7.87 -8.52
CA GLN A 63 10.16 8.11 -7.43
C GLN A 63 9.56 8.00 -6.01
N ALA A 64 8.26 8.23 -5.85
CA ALA A 64 7.58 8.21 -4.55
C ALA A 64 7.24 6.79 -4.03
N GLY A 65 7.55 5.75 -4.79
CA GLY A 65 6.97 4.42 -4.58
C GLY A 65 5.54 4.39 -5.13
N GLU A 66 5.20 3.34 -5.88
CA GLU A 66 3.87 3.21 -6.48
C GLU A 66 2.80 3.27 -5.39
N ILE A 67 1.98 4.34 -5.38
CA ILE A 67 0.82 4.44 -4.49
C ILE A 67 -0.10 3.28 -4.82
N ALA A 68 -0.28 2.35 -3.88
CA ALA A 68 -1.17 1.22 -4.07
C ALA A 68 -2.61 1.75 -4.22
N THR A 69 -3.23 1.49 -5.36
CA THR A 69 -4.57 1.99 -5.66
C THR A 69 -5.56 0.83 -5.71
N LEU A 70 -6.51 0.82 -4.78
CA LEU A 70 -7.62 -0.12 -4.79
C LEU A 70 -8.79 0.48 -5.57
N ASN A 71 -9.04 -0.04 -6.77
CA ASN A 71 -10.19 0.35 -7.57
C ASN A 71 -11.45 -0.29 -6.99
N VAL A 72 -12.51 0.51 -6.77
CA VAL A 72 -13.76 0.04 -6.17
C VAL A 72 -14.98 0.53 -6.94
N ILE A 73 -15.98 -0.33 -7.07
CA ILE A 73 -17.34 0.01 -7.49
C ILE A 73 -18.28 -0.21 -6.31
N VAL A 74 -19.07 0.79 -5.93
CA VAL A 74 -19.98 0.70 -4.78
C VAL A 74 -21.43 0.77 -5.21
N LYS A 75 -22.22 -0.24 -4.82
CA LYS A 75 -23.68 -0.29 -4.98
C LYS A 75 -24.35 -0.36 -3.62
N ALA A 76 -25.33 0.51 -3.38
CA ALA A 76 -26.10 0.49 -2.13
C ALA A 76 -27.61 0.43 -2.39
N ASP A 77 -28.37 0.02 -1.38
CA ASP A 77 -29.84 -0.02 -1.41
C ASP A 77 -30.46 1.37 -1.46
N VAL A 78 -29.89 2.34 -0.74
CA VAL A 78 -30.35 3.73 -0.66
C VAL A 78 -29.18 4.72 -0.69
N HIS A 79 -29.46 5.97 -1.04
CA HIS A 79 -28.44 7.03 -1.12
C HIS A 79 -27.69 7.28 0.19
N GLY A 80 -28.39 7.30 1.32
CA GLY A 80 -27.75 7.53 2.63
C GLY A 80 -26.68 6.49 2.96
N SER A 81 -26.96 5.22 2.65
CA SER A 81 -25.98 4.14 2.78
C SER A 81 -24.80 4.30 1.82
N LEU A 82 -25.06 4.70 0.57
CA LEU A 82 -24.02 4.94 -0.43
C LEU A 82 -23.04 6.05 0.01
N GLU A 83 -23.57 7.15 0.53
CA GLU A 83 -22.76 8.26 1.04
C GLU A 83 -21.94 7.83 2.26
N ALA A 84 -22.59 7.18 3.24
CA ALA A 84 -21.91 6.72 4.45
C ALA A 84 -20.76 5.74 4.15
N VAL A 85 -20.98 4.78 3.24
CA VAL A 85 -19.95 3.83 2.80
C VAL A 85 -18.82 4.55 2.07
N THR A 86 -19.14 5.45 1.14
CA THR A 86 -18.12 6.20 0.37
C THR A 86 -17.25 7.04 1.30
N GLU A 87 -17.86 7.77 2.24
CA GLU A 87 -17.11 8.60 3.19
C GLU A 87 -16.23 7.74 4.12
N SER A 88 -16.76 6.61 4.58
CA SER A 88 -16.02 5.71 5.46
C SER A 88 -14.82 5.08 4.75
N LEU A 89 -14.98 4.69 3.48
CA LEU A 89 -13.88 4.16 2.66
C LEU A 89 -12.80 5.22 2.39
N ARG A 90 -13.17 6.50 2.20
CA ARG A 90 -12.20 7.59 2.04
C ARG A 90 -11.36 7.84 3.29
N LYS A 91 -11.92 7.56 4.48
CA LYS A 91 -11.17 7.66 5.75
C LYS A 91 -10.06 6.62 5.89
N LEU A 92 -10.05 5.59 5.04
CA LEU A 92 -8.98 4.60 4.97
C LEU A 92 -7.82 5.02 4.06
N GLU A 93 -7.98 6.09 3.25
CA GLU A 93 -6.90 6.58 2.39
C GLU A 93 -5.72 7.08 3.23
N ARG A 94 -4.51 6.70 2.80
CA ARG A 94 -3.22 7.14 3.35
C ARG A 94 -2.31 7.60 2.20
N ASP A 95 -1.12 8.08 2.53
CA ASP A 95 -0.16 8.55 1.52
C ASP A 95 0.30 7.43 0.57
N ASP A 96 0.28 6.18 1.03
CA ASP A 96 0.75 4.98 0.33
C ASP A 96 -0.36 4.06 -0.20
N VAL A 97 -1.61 4.24 0.25
CA VAL A 97 -2.77 3.49 -0.27
C VAL A 97 -3.98 4.38 -0.50
N ARG A 98 -4.64 4.23 -1.66
CA ARG A 98 -5.83 5.01 -2.02
C ARG A 98 -6.99 4.16 -2.54
N ALA A 99 -8.21 4.53 -2.17
CA ALA A 99 -9.43 3.98 -2.75
C ALA A 99 -9.86 4.82 -3.97
N ALA A 100 -9.82 4.23 -5.16
CA ALA A 100 -10.30 4.88 -6.38
C ALA A 100 -11.72 4.41 -6.70
N PHE A 101 -12.69 5.31 -6.55
CA PHE A 101 -14.10 5.01 -6.85
C PHE A 101 -14.35 5.09 -8.36
N VAL A 102 -14.37 3.94 -9.03
CA VAL A 102 -14.64 3.83 -10.47
C VAL A 102 -16.11 4.13 -10.76
N HIS A 103 -17.01 3.62 -9.92
CA HIS A 103 -18.44 3.90 -10.02
C HIS A 103 -19.12 3.81 -8.66
N ARG A 104 -20.17 4.61 -8.46
CA ARG A 104 -21.00 4.65 -7.25
C ARG A 104 -22.45 4.79 -7.66
N GLY A 105 -23.32 3.95 -7.14
CA GLY A 105 -24.74 4.00 -7.50
C GLY A 105 -25.67 3.33 -6.50
N VAL A 106 -26.95 3.68 -6.61
CA VAL A 106 -28.02 3.03 -5.86
C VAL A 106 -28.69 1.97 -6.73
N GLY A 107 -29.04 0.84 -6.13
CA GLY A 107 -29.72 -0.27 -6.77
C GLY A 107 -28.87 -1.54 -6.86
N THR A 108 -29.43 -2.56 -7.52
CA THR A 108 -28.79 -3.87 -7.66
C THR A 108 -27.55 -3.80 -8.56
N ILE A 109 -26.71 -4.82 -8.43
CA ILE A 109 -25.52 -5.01 -9.28
C ILE A 109 -25.99 -5.47 -10.66
N THR A 110 -25.46 -4.86 -11.72
CA THR A 110 -25.83 -5.12 -13.12
C THR A 110 -24.66 -5.69 -13.92
N GLU A 111 -24.94 -6.25 -15.11
CA GLU A 111 -23.90 -6.77 -16.01
C GLU A 111 -22.88 -5.69 -16.40
N ASN A 112 -23.34 -4.45 -16.62
CA ASN A 112 -22.45 -3.32 -16.92
C ASN A 112 -21.48 -3.03 -15.77
N ASP A 113 -21.90 -3.22 -14.52
CA ASP A 113 -21.02 -3.03 -13.37
C ASP A 113 -19.93 -4.12 -13.33
N ILE A 114 -20.25 -5.35 -13.75
CA ILE A 114 -19.27 -6.45 -13.88
C ILE A 114 -18.29 -6.17 -15.01
N SER A 115 -18.77 -5.77 -16.19
CA SER A 115 -17.88 -5.44 -17.31
C SER A 115 -16.95 -4.27 -16.98
N LEU A 116 -17.45 -3.26 -16.27
CA LEU A 116 -16.65 -2.14 -15.80
C LEU A 116 -15.61 -2.58 -14.76
N ALA A 117 -16.01 -3.44 -13.82
CA ALA A 117 -15.11 -4.01 -12.82
C ALA A 117 -13.97 -4.81 -13.46
N ALA A 118 -14.28 -5.68 -14.43
CA ALA A 118 -13.28 -6.47 -15.16
C ALA A 118 -12.30 -5.58 -15.92
N ALA A 119 -12.80 -4.56 -16.63
CA ALA A 119 -11.96 -3.65 -17.42
C ALA A 119 -11.05 -2.76 -16.57
N THR A 120 -11.44 -2.47 -15.32
CA THR A 120 -10.70 -1.57 -14.42
C THR A 120 -10.01 -2.29 -13.26
N ASN A 121 -10.10 -3.63 -13.22
CA ASN A 121 -9.65 -4.45 -12.10
C ASN A 121 -10.20 -3.93 -10.75
N ALA A 122 -11.49 -3.58 -10.72
CA ALA A 122 -12.15 -3.03 -9.54
C ALA A 122 -12.86 -4.12 -8.73
N THR A 123 -12.72 -4.05 -7.40
CA THR A 123 -13.53 -4.88 -6.49
C THR A 123 -14.93 -4.27 -6.38
N LEU A 124 -15.95 -5.11 -6.52
CA LEU A 124 -17.34 -4.67 -6.45
C LEU A 124 -17.90 -4.85 -5.04
N ILE A 125 -18.39 -3.76 -4.46
CA ILE A 125 -18.93 -3.71 -3.09
C ILE A 125 -20.44 -3.46 -3.15
N GLY A 126 -21.23 -4.42 -2.67
CA GLY A 126 -22.68 -4.29 -2.48
C GLY A 126 -23.03 -4.05 -1.00
N PHE A 127 -23.59 -2.89 -0.65
CA PHE A 127 -24.06 -2.60 0.70
C PHE A 127 -25.58 -2.72 0.79
N ASN A 128 -26.08 -3.67 1.57
CA ASN A 128 -27.49 -4.12 1.58
C ASN A 128 -28.01 -4.55 0.19
N VAL A 129 -27.10 -4.85 -0.73
CA VAL A 129 -27.41 -5.26 -2.10
C VAL A 129 -26.81 -6.63 -2.32
N ARG A 130 -27.63 -7.57 -2.81
CA ARG A 130 -27.18 -8.91 -3.16
C ARG A 130 -27.23 -9.10 -4.68
N PRO A 131 -26.17 -9.64 -5.30
CA PRO A 131 -26.22 -10.00 -6.72
C PRO A 131 -27.19 -11.16 -6.92
N ASP A 132 -27.87 -11.17 -8.07
CA ASP A 132 -28.64 -12.34 -8.50
C ASP A 132 -27.71 -13.48 -8.95
N ARG A 133 -28.30 -14.63 -9.30
CA ARG A 133 -27.52 -15.81 -9.72
C ARG A 133 -26.74 -15.54 -11.02
N LYS A 134 -27.35 -14.87 -11.98
CA LYS A 134 -26.74 -14.60 -13.30
C LYS A 134 -25.52 -13.69 -13.16
N ILE A 135 -25.61 -12.67 -12.30
CA ILE A 135 -24.52 -11.75 -12.01
C ILE A 135 -23.36 -12.46 -11.31
N ARG A 136 -23.64 -13.37 -10.36
CA ARG A 136 -22.57 -14.16 -9.72
C ARG A 136 -21.83 -15.05 -10.71
N GLU A 137 -22.56 -15.76 -11.56
CA GLU A 137 -21.96 -16.61 -12.60
C GLU A 137 -21.12 -15.79 -13.59
N LEU A 138 -21.59 -14.60 -13.97
CA LEU A 138 -20.82 -13.70 -14.83
C LEU A 138 -19.55 -13.18 -14.13
N ALA A 139 -19.66 -12.79 -12.86
CA ALA A 139 -18.53 -12.30 -12.08
C ALA A 139 -17.44 -13.37 -11.92
N GLU A 140 -17.83 -14.62 -11.64
CA GLU A 140 -16.89 -15.75 -11.57
C GLU A 140 -16.19 -15.99 -12.90
N LYS A 141 -16.95 -15.94 -14.00
CA LYS A 141 -16.40 -16.11 -15.36
C LYS A 141 -15.40 -15.00 -15.73
N GLU A 142 -15.70 -13.76 -15.37
CA GLU A 142 -14.87 -12.59 -15.68
C GLU A 142 -13.78 -12.33 -14.62
N GLY A 143 -13.69 -13.16 -13.58
CA GLY A 143 -12.71 -13.00 -12.50
C GLY A 143 -12.93 -11.76 -11.63
N VAL A 144 -14.17 -11.25 -11.57
CA VAL A 144 -14.54 -10.07 -10.79
C VAL A 144 -14.93 -10.47 -9.37
N GLU A 145 -14.26 -9.89 -8.39
CA GLU A 145 -14.60 -10.08 -6.99
C GLU A 145 -15.82 -9.24 -6.58
N ILE A 146 -16.87 -9.89 -6.08
CA ILE A 146 -18.04 -9.23 -5.46
C ILE A 146 -18.04 -9.50 -3.97
N ARG A 147 -18.04 -8.43 -3.17
CA ARG A 147 -18.22 -8.48 -1.72
C ARG A 147 -19.51 -7.78 -1.32
N THR A 148 -20.28 -8.42 -0.45
CA THR A 148 -21.56 -7.87 0.04
C THR A 148 -21.54 -7.68 1.54
N TYR A 149 -22.07 -6.55 1.99
CA TYR A 149 -22.02 -6.12 3.37
C TYR A 149 -23.37 -5.58 3.83
N GLU A 150 -23.68 -5.78 5.11
CA GLU A 150 -24.85 -5.18 5.78
C GLU A 150 -24.41 -4.21 6.91
N VAL A 151 -23.12 -4.23 7.27
CA VAL A 151 -22.54 -3.45 8.37
C VAL A 151 -21.26 -2.78 7.89
N ILE A 152 -21.17 -1.45 8.06
CA ILE A 152 -20.06 -0.63 7.54
C ILE A 152 -18.73 -1.02 8.20
N TYR A 153 -18.70 -1.30 9.50
CA TYR A 153 -17.45 -1.67 10.19
C TYR A 153 -16.79 -2.93 9.61
N LYS A 154 -17.59 -3.93 9.24
CA LYS A 154 -17.08 -5.16 8.62
C LYS A 154 -16.50 -4.88 7.23
N LEU A 155 -17.18 -4.02 6.46
CA LEU A 155 -16.67 -3.57 5.16
C LEU A 155 -15.32 -2.87 5.31
N LEU A 156 -15.19 -1.95 6.28
CA LEU A 156 -13.94 -1.24 6.51
C LEU A 156 -12.80 -2.18 6.90
N GLU A 157 -13.05 -3.12 7.81
CA GLU A 157 -12.05 -4.09 8.24
C GLU A 157 -11.52 -4.93 7.07
N ASP A 158 -12.41 -5.44 6.23
CA ASP A 158 -12.05 -6.28 5.09
C ASP A 158 -11.28 -5.49 4.02
N ILE A 159 -11.67 -4.23 3.78
CA ILE A 159 -11.00 -3.36 2.81
C ILE A 159 -9.65 -2.88 3.33
N GLU A 160 -9.54 -2.57 4.63
CA GLU A 160 -8.25 -2.24 5.25
C GLU A 160 -7.26 -3.40 5.15
N LYS A 161 -7.71 -4.65 5.38
CA LYS A 161 -6.88 -5.85 5.19
C LYS A 161 -6.42 -6.01 3.74
N ALA A 162 -7.32 -5.80 2.78
CA ALA A 162 -6.96 -5.87 1.36
C ALA A 162 -5.91 -4.79 1.00
N MET A 163 -6.10 -3.56 1.48
CA MET A 163 -5.16 -2.45 1.31
C MET A 163 -3.79 -2.75 1.93
N LYS A 164 -3.76 -3.32 3.15
CA LYS A 164 -2.51 -3.75 3.81
C LYS A 164 -1.78 -4.84 3.03
N GLY A 165 -2.52 -5.80 2.46
CA GLY A 165 -1.95 -6.85 1.62
C GLY A 165 -1.33 -6.34 0.30
N MET A 166 -1.68 -5.12 -0.13
CA MET A 166 -1.08 -4.47 -1.31
C MET A 166 0.21 -3.71 -0.99
N LEU A 167 0.51 -3.46 0.29
CA LEU A 167 1.71 -2.72 0.69
C LEU A 167 2.93 -3.64 0.71
N ALA A 168 4.03 -3.15 0.14
CA ALA A 168 5.31 -3.83 0.27
C ALA A 168 5.76 -3.85 1.75
N PRO A 169 6.37 -4.95 2.21
CA PRO A 169 6.90 -5.02 3.58
C PRO A 169 7.99 -3.98 3.80
N GLU A 170 8.03 -3.43 5.02
CA GLU A 170 9.09 -2.51 5.43
C GLU A 170 10.24 -3.31 6.06
N PHE A 171 11.47 -2.98 5.71
CA PHE A 171 12.66 -3.62 6.27
C PHE A 171 13.37 -2.68 7.23
N VAL A 172 13.52 -3.07 8.50
CA VAL A 172 14.39 -2.35 9.45
C VAL A 172 15.71 -3.06 9.63
N GLU A 173 16.76 -2.26 9.75
CA GLU A 173 18.08 -2.73 10.12
C GLU A 173 18.09 -3.10 11.61
N VAL A 174 18.35 -4.37 11.91
CA VAL A 174 18.55 -4.88 13.27
C VAL A 174 20.02 -5.22 13.42
N VAL A 175 20.69 -4.58 14.39
CA VAL A 175 22.09 -4.87 14.73
C VAL A 175 22.18 -6.29 15.26
N THR A 176 23.08 -7.09 14.68
CA THR A 176 23.29 -8.50 15.03
C THR A 176 24.55 -8.73 15.86
N GLY A 177 25.52 -7.83 15.77
CA GLY A 177 26.73 -7.88 16.58
C GLY A 177 27.68 -6.73 16.31
N GLU A 178 28.66 -6.59 17.19
CA GLU A 178 29.67 -5.54 17.13
C GLU A 178 31.03 -6.16 17.45
N ALA A 179 32.04 -5.82 16.65
CA ALA A 179 33.41 -6.27 16.84
C ALA A 179 34.39 -5.10 16.77
N GLU A 180 35.28 -5.00 17.73
CA GLU A 180 36.30 -3.95 17.81
C GLU A 180 37.61 -4.45 17.20
N VAL A 181 38.20 -3.65 16.31
CA VAL A 181 39.48 -3.95 15.67
C VAL A 181 40.61 -3.71 16.65
N ARG A 182 41.37 -4.76 16.98
CA ARG A 182 42.54 -4.68 17.87
C ARG A 182 43.85 -4.58 17.10
N GLU A 183 43.98 -5.40 16.07
CA GLU A 183 45.20 -5.52 15.28
C GLU A 183 44.87 -5.73 13.80
N ILE A 184 45.83 -5.47 12.92
CA ILE A 184 45.64 -5.61 11.47
C ILE A 184 46.75 -6.50 10.91
N PHE A 185 46.32 -7.53 10.20
CA PHE A 185 47.19 -8.47 9.53
C PHE A 185 47.07 -8.32 8.02
N LYS A 186 48.12 -8.67 7.28
CA LYS A 186 48.06 -8.80 5.82
C LYS A 186 48.06 -10.27 5.46
N ALA A 187 46.97 -10.74 4.88
CA ALA A 187 46.84 -12.11 4.39
C ALA A 187 47.04 -12.16 2.86
N PRO A 188 47.84 -13.12 2.35
CA PRO A 188 47.94 -13.36 0.91
C PRO A 188 46.55 -13.61 0.30
N LYS A 189 46.27 -13.02 -0.87
CA LYS A 189 45.00 -13.10 -1.65
C LYS A 189 43.78 -12.38 -1.06
N VAL A 190 43.70 -12.16 0.25
CA VAL A 190 42.54 -11.51 0.91
C VAL A 190 42.80 -10.04 1.22
N GLY A 191 44.07 -9.62 1.36
CA GLY A 191 44.45 -8.25 1.68
C GLY A 191 44.52 -8.01 3.19
N ALA A 192 44.10 -6.85 3.65
CA ALA A 192 44.05 -6.48 5.05
C ALA A 192 42.94 -7.26 5.79
N VAL A 193 43.29 -7.82 6.94
CA VAL A 193 42.41 -8.59 7.81
C VAL A 193 42.46 -7.94 9.19
N ALA A 194 41.30 -7.54 9.70
CA ALA A 194 41.17 -7.04 11.06
C ALA A 194 41.12 -8.20 12.05
N GLY A 195 42.10 -8.26 12.95
CA GLY A 195 42.00 -9.04 14.17
C GLY A 195 41.07 -8.32 15.15
N CYS A 196 39.90 -8.89 15.38
CA CYS A 196 38.82 -8.27 16.14
C CYS A 196 38.46 -9.09 17.38
N SER A 197 37.90 -8.40 18.37
CA SER A 197 37.19 -9.04 19.48
C SER A 197 35.70 -8.69 19.39
N VAL A 198 34.84 -9.71 19.45
CA VAL A 198 33.38 -9.49 19.40
C VAL A 198 32.95 -8.94 20.76
N VAL A 199 32.47 -7.69 20.75
CA VAL A 199 32.06 -6.94 21.94
C VAL A 199 30.61 -7.23 22.30
N SER A 200 29.75 -7.45 21.30
CA SER A 200 28.35 -7.79 21.51
C SER A 200 27.79 -8.67 20.39
N GLY A 201 26.83 -9.52 20.73
CA GLY A 201 26.05 -10.27 19.75
C GLY A 201 26.83 -11.36 19.01
N VAL A 202 26.51 -11.58 17.74
CA VAL A 202 27.08 -12.65 16.91
C VAL A 202 27.44 -12.12 15.53
N ILE A 203 28.72 -12.27 15.16
CA ILE A 203 29.22 -11.94 13.83
C ILE A 203 29.10 -13.16 12.93
N THR A 204 28.38 -13.04 11.82
CA THR A 204 28.20 -14.12 10.84
C THR A 204 28.90 -13.78 9.53
N ARG A 205 29.54 -14.78 8.90
CA ARG A 205 30.19 -14.60 7.60
C ARG A 205 29.18 -14.18 6.54
N GLY A 206 29.51 -13.14 5.75
CA GLY A 206 28.63 -12.61 4.71
C GLY A 206 27.63 -11.55 5.20
N SER A 207 27.50 -11.34 6.51
CA SER A 207 26.63 -10.30 7.07
C SER A 207 26.99 -8.92 6.54
N ARG A 208 25.97 -8.05 6.46
CA ARG A 208 26.17 -6.64 6.12
C ARG A 208 26.81 -5.95 7.29
N VAL A 209 27.66 -4.98 6.99
CA VAL A 209 28.41 -4.25 8.00
C VAL A 209 28.38 -2.75 7.75
N ARG A 210 28.39 -2.02 8.86
CA ARG A 210 28.84 -0.64 8.94
C ARG A 210 30.21 -0.65 9.60
N PHE A 211 31.16 0.04 8.99
CA PHE A 211 32.48 0.23 9.55
C PHE A 211 32.56 1.64 10.10
N LEU A 212 32.84 1.75 11.40
CA LEU A 212 32.80 3.00 12.15
C LEU A 212 34.19 3.36 12.66
N ARG A 213 34.49 4.66 12.61
CA ARG A 213 35.68 5.26 13.23
C ARG A 213 35.23 6.47 14.02
N ASP A 214 35.55 6.51 15.31
CA ASP A 214 35.13 7.57 16.24
C ASP A 214 33.59 7.81 16.21
N GLY A 215 32.82 6.73 16.10
CA GLY A 215 31.35 6.77 16.03
C GLY A 215 30.75 7.20 14.69
N THR A 216 31.57 7.51 13.68
CA THR A 216 31.09 7.88 12.33
C THR A 216 31.22 6.71 11.38
N ILE A 217 30.16 6.43 10.60
CA ILE A 217 30.20 5.41 9.54
C ILE A 217 31.10 5.92 8.41
N ILE A 218 32.23 5.26 8.21
CA ILE A 218 33.18 5.57 7.14
C ILE A 218 33.05 4.62 5.94
N TRP A 219 32.43 3.45 6.13
CA TRP A 219 32.20 2.50 5.05
C TRP A 219 31.01 1.56 5.34
N LYS A 220 30.37 1.05 4.28
CA LYS A 220 29.34 0.02 4.33
C LYS A 220 29.61 -1.07 3.30
N GLY A 221 29.32 -2.31 3.65
CA GLY A 221 29.40 -3.44 2.72
C GLY A 221 29.18 -4.77 3.44
N ASN A 222 30.00 -5.78 3.14
CA ASN A 222 29.82 -7.14 3.65
C ASN A 222 31.12 -7.70 4.23
N ILE A 223 30.96 -8.65 5.15
CA ILE A 223 32.07 -9.50 5.59
C ILE A 223 32.41 -10.48 4.46
N ASN A 224 33.62 -10.38 3.94
CA ASN A 224 34.13 -11.28 2.91
C ASN A 224 34.56 -12.63 3.53
N THR A 225 35.42 -12.59 4.54
CA THR A 225 35.85 -13.80 5.26
C THR A 225 35.76 -13.62 6.77
N LEU A 226 35.39 -14.69 7.47
CA LEU A 226 35.38 -14.77 8.92
C LEU A 226 36.18 -15.99 9.36
N ARG A 227 37.24 -15.76 10.14
CA ARG A 227 38.14 -16.80 10.61
C ARG A 227 38.30 -16.76 12.11
N ARG A 228 38.47 -17.92 12.73
CA ARG A 228 38.93 -18.03 14.11
C ARG A 228 40.27 -18.75 14.08
N PHE A 229 41.32 -18.07 14.54
CA PHE A 229 42.70 -18.50 14.35
C PHE A 229 43.03 -18.73 12.86
N LYS A 230 43.13 -20.00 12.43
CA LYS A 230 43.44 -20.37 11.04
C LYS A 230 42.25 -20.94 10.29
N ASP A 231 41.13 -21.19 10.97
CA ASP A 231 39.98 -21.89 10.42
C ASP A 231 38.89 -20.92 9.98
N ASP A 232 38.33 -21.14 8.78
CA ASP A 232 37.15 -20.43 8.31
C ASP A 232 35.92 -20.90 9.09
N VAL A 233 35.21 -19.95 9.70
CA VAL A 233 34.05 -20.22 10.56
C VAL A 233 32.80 -19.51 10.04
N LYS A 234 31.63 -20.06 10.37
CA LYS A 234 30.35 -19.49 9.98
C LYS A 234 29.96 -18.30 10.85
N GLU A 235 30.12 -18.44 12.17
CA GLU A 235 29.74 -17.45 13.16
C GLU A 235 30.77 -17.37 14.28
N VAL A 236 30.89 -16.18 14.90
CA VAL A 236 31.67 -15.94 16.11
C VAL A 236 30.84 -15.12 17.08
N ARG A 237 30.76 -15.58 18.32
CA ARG A 237 29.94 -14.97 19.38
C ARG A 237 30.75 -13.98 20.22
N GLU A 238 30.03 -13.14 20.93
CA GLU A 238 30.55 -12.24 21.96
C GLU A 238 31.59 -12.90 22.87
N GLY A 239 32.64 -12.14 23.19
CA GLY A 239 33.73 -12.56 24.05
C GLY A 239 34.82 -13.37 23.34
N PHE A 240 34.63 -13.75 22.07
CA PHE A 240 35.64 -14.44 21.28
C PHE A 240 36.37 -13.52 20.31
N GLU A 241 37.60 -13.90 19.96
CA GLU A 241 38.41 -13.24 18.95
C GLU A 241 38.24 -13.88 17.57
N CYS A 242 38.32 -13.07 16.53
CA CYS A 242 38.21 -13.49 15.14
C CYS A 242 39.01 -12.60 14.19
N GLY A 243 39.32 -13.14 13.01
CA GLY A 243 39.84 -12.38 11.88
C GLY A 243 38.71 -12.09 10.90
N ILE A 244 38.48 -10.82 10.62
CA ILE A 244 37.44 -10.34 9.69
C ILE A 244 38.13 -9.66 8.50
N SER A 245 37.73 -10.03 7.28
CA SER A 245 38.04 -9.24 6.08
C SER A 245 36.76 -8.66 5.50
N LEU A 246 36.86 -7.44 4.98
CA LEU A 246 35.75 -6.71 4.38
C LEU A 246 35.88 -6.72 2.86
N THR A 247 34.75 -6.73 2.15
CA THR A 247 34.75 -6.66 0.69
C THR A 247 35.23 -5.28 0.24
N ASP A 248 36.23 -5.19 -0.64
CA ASP A 248 36.69 -3.93 -1.26
C ASP A 248 37.07 -2.78 -0.30
N PHE A 249 37.36 -3.08 0.97
CA PHE A 249 37.79 -2.10 1.96
C PHE A 249 39.08 -2.54 2.67
N GLN A 250 40.07 -1.64 2.73
CA GLN A 250 41.43 -1.95 3.19
C GLN A 250 41.99 -0.94 4.21
N ASP A 251 41.36 0.22 4.42
CA ASP A 251 41.78 1.25 5.39
C ASP A 251 41.26 0.91 6.81
N LEU A 252 41.78 -0.18 7.36
CA LEU A 252 41.48 -0.61 8.73
C LEU A 252 42.44 0.10 9.70
N LYS A 253 41.95 0.49 10.88
CA LYS A 253 42.78 0.98 12.00
C LYS A 253 42.38 0.31 13.32
N PRO A 254 43.34 0.09 14.24
CA PRO A 254 43.00 -0.32 15.60
C PRO A 254 42.07 0.71 16.26
N GLY A 255 41.08 0.22 17.00
CA GLY A 255 40.02 1.04 17.62
C GLY A 255 38.82 1.31 16.71
N ASP A 256 38.87 0.93 15.43
CA ASP A 256 37.68 0.97 14.57
C ASP A 256 36.67 -0.12 14.99
N VAL A 257 35.40 0.09 14.66
CA VAL A 257 34.30 -0.81 15.02
C VAL A 257 33.63 -1.36 13.77
N ILE A 258 33.40 -2.68 13.76
CA ILE A 258 32.62 -3.40 12.76
C ILE A 258 31.27 -3.76 13.37
N GLU A 259 30.21 -3.07 12.93
CA GLU A 259 28.85 -3.35 13.36
C GLU A 259 28.14 -4.16 12.26
N THR A 260 27.71 -5.38 12.56
CA THR A 260 26.89 -6.19 11.65
C THR A 260 25.41 -5.95 11.86
N TYR A 261 24.65 -5.97 10.78
CA TYR A 261 23.21 -5.84 10.84
C TYR A 261 22.52 -6.71 9.78
N ASP A 262 21.28 -7.09 10.07
CA ASP A 262 20.39 -7.77 9.14
C ASP A 262 19.15 -6.91 8.87
N LEU A 263 18.52 -7.12 7.71
CA LEU A 263 17.22 -6.55 7.43
C LEU A 263 16.14 -7.50 7.92
N LYS A 264 15.36 -7.05 8.90
CA LYS A 264 14.18 -7.76 9.36
C LYS A 264 12.95 -7.16 8.70
N GLU A 265 12.18 -8.01 8.04
CA GLU A 265 10.84 -7.68 7.57
C GLU A 265 9.93 -7.39 8.76
N VAL A 266 9.26 -6.25 8.72
CA VAL A 266 8.18 -5.91 9.66
C VAL A 266 6.94 -5.59 8.87
N GLU A 267 5.82 -6.09 9.39
CA GLU A 267 4.50 -5.69 8.94
C GLU A 267 4.33 -4.18 9.19
N ARG A 268 3.93 -3.47 8.15
CA ARG A 268 3.54 -2.06 8.24
C ARG A 268 2.19 -1.96 8.96
N VAL A 269 2.10 -1.13 10.00
CA VAL A 269 0.92 -1.01 10.89
C VAL A 269 -0.18 -0.11 10.33
#